data_AF-A0A2D5T8U1-F1
#
_entry.id   AF-A0A2D5T8U1-F1
#
_cell.length_a   1.000
_cell.length_b   1.000
_cell.length_c   1.000
_cell.angle_alpha   90.00
_cell.angle_beta   90.00
_cell.angle_gamma   90.00
#
_symmetry.space_group_name_H-M   'P 1'
#
loop_
_entity.id
_entity.type
_entity.pdbx_description
1 polymer ?
#
loop_
_entity_poly.entity_id
_entity_poly.type
_entity_poly.pdbx_seq_one_letter_code
_entity_poly.pdbx_strand_id
1 'polypeptide(L)'
;MSSFGLSVVYTIGHIFIAWLCATLIFDASFLMASADATVEPIINGFWFYLLHKYANTKLRPATLAIVYTIGHFFIATLWSFTILGFEFQLAALDAILEPLLNGFWFYALMFLSNNKKSEGYC
;
A
#
# COMPACT_ATOMS: atom_id res chain seq x y z
N MET A 1 -2.10 -17.03 -14.94
CA MET A 1 -1.36 -15.83 -15.41
C MET A 1 0.12 -16.02 -15.09
N SER A 2 1.03 -15.45 -15.86
CA SER A 2 2.45 -15.44 -15.49
C SER A 2 2.68 -14.55 -14.26
N SER A 3 3.72 -14.82 -13.47
CA SER A 3 4.05 -14.01 -12.28
C SER A 3 4.27 -12.53 -12.63
N PHE A 4 4.81 -12.25 -13.82
CA PHE A 4 4.96 -10.89 -14.33
C PHE A 4 3.61 -10.21 -14.61
N GLY A 5 2.69 -10.90 -15.30
CA GLY A 5 1.36 -10.35 -15.58
C GLY A 5 0.55 -10.10 -14.30
N LEU A 6 0.67 -10.97 -13.29
CA LEU A 6 0.04 -10.77 -11.99
C LEU A 6 0.60 -9.54 -11.26
N SER A 7 1.92 -9.34 -11.31
CA SER A 7 2.57 -8.16 -10.72
C SER A 7 2.09 -6.87 -11.37
N VAL A 8 1.97 -6.81 -12.70
CA VAL A 8 1.50 -5.61 -13.41
C VAL A 8 0.06 -5.27 -13.02
N VAL A 9 -0.84 -6.26 -13.01
CA VAL A 9 -2.25 -6.05 -12.64
C VAL A 9 -2.37 -5.62 -11.17
N TYR A 10 -1.57 -6.21 -10.28
CA TYR A 10 -1.53 -5.81 -8.89
C TYR A 10 -1.08 -4.35 -8.74
N THR A 11 0.02 -3.94 -9.39
CA THR A 11 0.55 -2.57 -9.29
C THR A 11 -0.44 -1.53 -9.80
N ILE A 12 -1.07 -1.77 -10.96
CA ILE A 12 -2.07 -0.83 -11.51
C ILE A 12 -3.27 -0.74 -10.57
N GLY A 13 -3.79 -1.87 -10.10
CA GLY A 13 -4.92 -1.89 -9.17
C GLY A 13 -4.59 -1.20 -7.85
N HIS A 14 -3.38 -1.38 -7.32
CA HIS A 14 -2.93 -0.73 -6.10
C HIS A 14 -2.97 0.80 -6.21
N ILE A 15 -2.38 1.35 -7.28
CA ILE A 15 -2.38 2.81 -7.53
C ILE A 15 -3.82 3.32 -7.69
N PHE A 16 -4.65 2.57 -8.42
CA PHE A 16 -6.04 2.96 -8.65
C PHE A 16 -6.88 2.95 -7.37
N ILE A 17 -6.68 1.97 -6.49
CA ILE A 17 -7.38 1.89 -5.19
C ILE A 17 -6.98 3.07 -4.30
N ALA A 18 -5.68 3.37 -4.18
CA ALA A 18 -5.22 4.52 -3.39
C ALA A 18 -5.81 5.83 -3.94
N TRP A 19 -5.72 6.04 -5.24
CA TRP A 19 -6.30 7.22 -5.88
C TRP A 19 -7.82 7.35 -5.68
N LEU A 20 -8.56 6.24 -5.71
CA LEU A 20 -9.99 6.21 -5.40
C LEU A 20 -10.28 6.47 -3.93
N CYS A 21 -9.45 5.98 -2.99
CA CYS A 21 -9.61 6.26 -1.56
C CYS A 21 -9.47 7.76 -1.31
N ALA A 22 -8.35 8.34 -1.74
CA ALA A 22 -8.09 9.77 -1.67
C ALA A 22 -9.24 10.61 -2.27
N THR A 23 -9.73 10.25 -3.46
CA THR A 23 -10.77 11.04 -4.14
C THR A 23 -12.17 10.85 -3.53
N LEU A 24 -12.60 9.61 -3.25
CA LEU A 24 -13.99 9.31 -2.88
C LEU A 24 -14.25 9.34 -1.38
N ILE A 25 -13.26 8.97 -0.57
CA ILE A 25 -13.40 8.90 0.90
C ILE A 25 -12.98 10.22 1.52
N PHE A 26 -11.94 10.84 0.96
CA PHE A 26 -11.28 12.01 1.55
C PHE A 26 -11.49 13.31 0.76
N ASP A 27 -12.30 13.28 -0.31
CA ASP A 27 -12.62 14.43 -1.18
C ASP A 27 -11.38 15.18 -1.67
N ALA A 28 -10.28 14.45 -1.89
CA ALA A 28 -9.02 15.03 -2.35
C ALA A 28 -9.13 15.46 -3.81
N SER A 29 -8.51 16.59 -4.13
CA SER A 29 -8.33 17.00 -5.53
C SER A 29 -7.50 15.96 -6.31
N PHE A 30 -7.68 15.88 -7.62
CA PHE A 30 -6.95 14.95 -8.49
C PHE A 30 -5.43 14.97 -8.26
N LEU A 31 -4.85 16.16 -8.12
CA LEU A 31 -3.41 16.33 -7.91
C LEU A 31 -2.97 15.79 -6.55
N MET A 32 -3.74 16.03 -5.50
CA MET A 32 -3.43 15.52 -4.16
C MET A 32 -3.60 14.00 -4.09
N ALA A 33 -4.69 13.46 -4.62
CA ALA A 33 -4.91 12.02 -4.71
C ALA A 33 -3.82 11.31 -5.53
N SER A 34 -3.32 11.95 -6.60
CA SER A 34 -2.23 11.40 -7.40
C SER A 34 -0.88 11.47 -6.68
N ALA A 35 -0.63 12.56 -5.95
CA ALA A 35 0.58 12.70 -5.14
C ALA A 35 0.60 11.67 -4.01
N ASP A 36 -0.54 11.45 -3.37
CA ASP A 36 -0.72 10.46 -2.32
C ASP A 36 -0.49 9.02 -2.85
N ALA A 37 -1.21 8.63 -3.89
CA ALA A 37 -1.09 7.31 -4.52
C ALA A 37 0.29 6.99 -5.14
N THR A 38 1.22 7.97 -5.20
CA THR A 38 2.56 7.80 -5.77
C THR A 38 3.67 8.08 -4.76
N VAL A 39 3.69 9.26 -4.16
CA VAL A 39 4.77 9.73 -3.30
C VAL A 39 4.77 9.02 -1.96
N GLU A 40 3.60 8.80 -1.35
CA GLU A 40 3.52 8.07 -0.08
C GLU A 40 4.14 6.66 -0.21
N PRO A 41 3.76 5.81 -1.19
CA PRO A 41 4.37 4.50 -1.38
C PRO A 41 5.88 4.55 -1.60
N ILE A 42 6.40 5.62 -2.21
CA ILE A 42 7.85 5.80 -2.43
C ILE A 42 8.57 6.06 -1.10
N ILE A 43 8.03 6.96 -0.26
CA ILE A 43 8.62 7.27 1.05
C ILE A 43 8.56 6.02 1.95
N ASN A 44 7.40 5.34 1.97
CA ASN A 44 7.24 4.08 2.70
C ASN A 44 8.14 2.95 2.16
N GLY A 45 8.36 2.90 0.85
CA GLY A 45 9.31 1.99 0.21
C GLY A 45 10.76 2.26 0.63
N PHE A 46 11.14 3.52 0.81
CA PHE A 46 12.46 3.88 1.34
C PHE A 46 12.62 3.44 2.80
N TRP A 47 11.58 3.64 3.63
CA TRP A 47 11.57 3.13 5.01
C TRP A 47 11.73 1.60 5.06
N PHE A 48 10.97 0.87 4.24
CA PHE A 48 11.13 -0.57 4.07
C PHE A 48 12.56 -0.96 3.70
N TYR A 49 13.16 -0.28 2.71
CA TYR A 49 14.52 -0.54 2.26
C TYR A 49 15.54 -0.34 3.38
N LEU A 50 15.44 0.74 4.16
CA LEU A 50 16.33 0.99 5.30
C LEU A 50 16.23 -0.10 6.36
N LEU A 51 15.00 -0.47 6.74
CA LEU A 51 14.77 -1.56 7.68
C LEU A 51 15.35 -2.88 7.16
N HIS A 52 15.12 -3.19 5.87
CA HIS A 52 15.61 -4.42 5.28
C HIS A 52 17.15 -4.43 5.22
N LYS A 53 17.78 -3.33 4.82
CA LYS A 53 19.24 -3.25 4.68
C LYS A 53 19.97 -3.33 6.01
N TYR A 54 19.47 -2.67 7.06
CA TYR A 54 20.22 -2.50 8.30
C TYR A 54 19.73 -3.34 9.48
N ALA A 55 18.46 -3.77 9.46
CA ALA A 55 17.83 -4.45 10.58
C ALA A 55 17.40 -5.90 10.29
N ASN A 56 17.34 -6.36 9.02
CA ASN A 56 16.88 -7.74 8.73
C ASN A 56 17.75 -8.82 9.37
N THR A 57 19.05 -8.55 9.55
CA THR A 57 19.99 -9.51 10.14
C THR A 57 20.02 -9.45 11.67
N LYS A 58 19.44 -8.39 12.25
CA LYS A 58 19.48 -8.10 13.69
C LYS A 58 18.15 -8.41 14.38
N LEU A 59 17.04 -8.26 13.67
CA LEU A 59 15.69 -8.41 14.20
C LEU A 59 15.02 -9.66 13.63
N ARG A 60 14.12 -10.24 14.42
CA ARG A 60 13.25 -11.33 13.94
C ARG A 60 12.30 -10.79 12.86
N PRO A 61 11.89 -11.60 11.87
CA PRO A 61 10.97 -11.16 10.82
C PRO A 61 9.67 -10.54 11.36
N ALA A 62 9.08 -11.12 12.42
CA ALA A 62 7.89 -10.58 13.06
C ALA A 62 8.13 -9.20 13.69
N THR A 63 9.28 -9.00 14.34
CA THR A 63 9.65 -7.70 14.91
C THR A 63 9.88 -6.67 13.82
N LEU A 64 10.52 -7.05 12.71
CA LEU A 64 10.72 -6.17 11.56
C LEU A 64 9.39 -5.74 10.94
N ALA A 65 8.43 -6.67 10.83
CA ALA A 65 7.08 -6.38 10.35
C ALA A 65 6.36 -5.38 11.26
N ILE A 66 6.40 -5.56 12.59
CA ILE A 66 5.80 -4.62 13.55
C ILE A 66 6.42 -3.23 13.40
N VAL A 67 7.76 -3.14 13.36
CA VAL A 67 8.47 -1.87 13.21
C VAL A 67 8.12 -1.20 11.87
N TYR A 68 8.02 -1.98 10.80
CA TYR A 68 7.59 -1.48 9.50
C TYR A 68 6.16 -0.94 9.55
N THR A 69 5.20 -1.70 10.09
CA THR A 69 3.79 -1.29 10.16
C THR A 69 3.60 -0.01 10.97
N ILE A 70 4.26 0.09 12.13
CA ILE A 70 4.21 1.31 12.95
C ILE A 70 4.83 2.49 12.20
N GLY A 71 6.00 2.29 11.60
CA GLY A 71 6.66 3.34 10.82
C GLY A 71 5.84 3.80 9.61
N HIS A 72 5.23 2.87 8.87
CA HIS A 72 4.32 3.15 7.78
C HIS A 72 3.16 4.05 8.23
N PHE A 73 2.47 3.65 9.30
CA PHE A 73 1.34 4.41 9.83
C PHE A 73 1.73 5.87 10.14
N PHE A 74 2.87 6.07 10.82
CA PHE A 74 3.35 7.42 11.12
C PHE A 74 3.79 8.19 9.88
N ILE A 75 4.51 7.55 8.95
CA ILE A 75 4.98 8.19 7.72
C ILE A 75 3.80 8.66 6.87
N ALA A 76 2.83 7.77 6.60
CA ALA A 76 1.62 8.06 5.84
C ALA A 76 0.81 9.19 6.48
N THR A 77 0.49 9.04 7.78
CA THR A 77 -0.28 10.06 8.52
C THR A 77 0.43 11.41 8.52
N LEU A 78 1.75 11.46 8.74
CA LEU A 78 2.50 12.71 8.79
C LEU A 78 2.65 13.34 7.40
N TRP A 79 2.89 12.55 6.37
CA TRP A 79 2.94 13.03 4.99
C TRP A 79 1.63 13.73 4.62
N SER A 80 0.50 13.05 4.81
CA SER A 80 -0.82 13.56 4.43
C SER A 80 -1.26 14.74 5.30
N PHE A 81 -0.96 14.71 6.61
CA PHE A 81 -1.26 15.81 7.52
C PHE A 81 -0.40 17.06 7.25
N THR A 82 0.91 16.90 7.08
CA THR A 82 1.84 18.05 7.06
C THR A 82 2.11 18.60 5.67
N ILE A 83 2.12 17.75 4.63
CA ILE A 83 2.46 18.15 3.26
C ILE A 83 1.20 18.38 2.44
N LEU A 84 0.22 17.47 2.51
CA LEU A 84 -1.03 17.60 1.76
C LEU A 84 -2.07 18.46 2.50
N GLY A 85 -1.89 18.67 3.80
CA GLY A 85 -2.73 19.57 4.61
C GLY A 85 -4.09 18.97 4.98
N PHE A 86 -4.24 17.64 4.91
CA PHE A 86 -5.45 16.96 5.36
C PHE A 86 -5.60 17.04 6.89
N GLU A 87 -6.83 16.92 7.39
CA GLU A 87 -7.04 16.79 8.82
C GLU A 87 -6.39 15.51 9.37
N PHE A 88 -5.83 15.58 10.59
CA PHE A 88 -5.11 14.46 11.21
C PHE A 88 -5.94 13.17 11.26
N GLN A 89 -7.24 13.27 11.57
CA GLN A 89 -8.12 12.10 11.64
C GLN A 89 -8.30 11.43 10.28
N LEU A 90 -8.41 12.22 9.21
CA LEU A 90 -8.53 11.71 7.84
C LEU A 90 -7.22 11.09 7.37
N ALA A 91 -6.09 11.76 7.62
CA ALA A 91 -4.76 11.23 7.30
C ALA A 91 -4.46 9.91 8.04
N ALA A 92 -4.86 9.80 9.31
CA ALA A 92 -4.70 8.56 10.07
C ALA A 92 -5.63 7.45 9.57
N LEU A 93 -6.84 7.80 9.12
CA LEU A 93 -7.78 6.84 8.55
C LEU A 93 -7.29 6.31 7.21
N ASP A 94 -6.78 7.20 6.36
CA ASP A 94 -6.17 6.88 5.07
C ASP A 94 -5.02 5.87 5.22
N ALA A 95 -4.07 6.15 6.13
CA ALA A 95 -2.94 5.28 6.48
C ALA A 95 -3.33 3.86 6.95
N ILE A 96 -4.62 3.61 7.25
CA ILE A 96 -5.20 2.32 7.61
C ILE A 96 -6.03 1.74 6.46
N LEU A 97 -6.91 2.54 5.86
CA LEU A 97 -7.87 2.05 4.87
C LEU A 97 -7.21 1.66 3.56
N GLU A 98 -6.26 2.44 3.05
CA GLU A 98 -5.64 2.11 1.76
C GLU A 98 -4.90 0.78 1.80
N PRO A 99 -4.03 0.49 2.81
CA PRO A 99 -3.35 -0.79 2.89
C PRO A 99 -4.31 -1.98 3.05
N LEU A 100 -5.44 -1.79 3.76
CA LEU A 100 -6.44 -2.84 3.93
C LEU A 100 -7.17 -3.17 2.63
N LEU A 101 -7.61 -2.15 1.89
CA LEU A 101 -8.27 -2.34 0.59
C LEU A 101 -7.31 -2.93 -0.44
N ASN A 102 -6.04 -2.49 -0.44
CA ASN A 102 -4.99 -3.09 -1.26
C ASN A 102 -4.70 -4.55 -0.88
N GLY A 103 -4.74 -4.89 0.41
CA GLY A 103 -4.63 -6.26 0.90
C GLY A 103 -5.79 -7.15 0.40
N PHE A 104 -7.02 -6.63 0.42
CA PHE A 104 -8.18 -7.34 -0.13
C PHE A 104 -8.05 -7.55 -1.64
N TRP A 105 -7.61 -6.54 -2.39
CA TRP A 105 -7.35 -6.66 -3.82
C TRP A 105 -6.29 -7.72 -4.13
N PHE A 106 -5.18 -7.72 -3.38
CA PHE A 106 -4.15 -8.75 -3.50
C PHE A 106 -4.72 -10.16 -3.28
N TYR A 107 -5.50 -10.34 -2.20
CA TYR A 107 -6.13 -11.62 -1.89
C TYR A 107 -7.07 -12.08 -3.02
N ALA A 108 -7.93 -11.18 -3.52
CA ALA A 108 -8.85 -11.49 -4.62
C ALA A 108 -8.10 -11.91 -5.89
N LEU A 109 -7.02 -11.18 -6.25
CA LEU A 109 -6.18 -11.54 -7.40
C LEU A 109 -5.54 -12.92 -7.23
N MET A 110 -4.99 -13.22 -6.05
CA MET A 110 -4.39 -14.52 -5.77
C MET A 110 -5.41 -15.65 -5.84
N PHE A 111 -6.60 -15.46 -5.25
CA PHE A 111 -7.69 -16.43 -5.30
C PHE A 111 -8.11 -16.74 -6.74
N LEU A 112 -8.35 -15.71 -7.55
CA LEU A 112 -8.73 -15.87 -8.96
C LEU A 112 -7.62 -16.50 -9.81
N SER A 113 -6.35 -16.12 -9.58
CA SER A 113 -5.21 -16.67 -10.31
C SER A 113 -5.00 -18.15 -10.00
N ASN A 114 -5.18 -18.56 -8.74
CA ASN A 114 -5.04 -19.95 -8.32
C ASN A 114 -6.17 -20.82 -8.88
N ASN A 115 -7.42 -20.33 -8.88
CA ASN A 115 -8.56 -21.07 -9.45
C ASN A 115 -8.43 -21.28 -10.96
N LYS A 116 -7.96 -20.27 -11.71
CA LYS A 116 -7.66 -20.42 -13.14
C LYS A 116 -6.55 -21.45 -13.40
N LYS A 117 -5.61 -21.59 -12.47
CA LYS A 117 -4.55 -22.60 -12.58
C LYS A 117 -5.12 -24.00 -12.40
N SER A 118 -6.03 -24.22 -11.45
CA SER A 118 -6.68 -25.53 -11.28
C SER A 118 -7.58 -25.94 -12.44
N GLU A 119 -8.27 -25.01 -13.11
CA GLU A 119 -9.12 -25.31 -14.27
C GLU A 119 -8.32 -25.68 -15.53
N GLY A 120 -7.07 -25.22 -15.66
CA GLY A 120 -6.20 -25.51 -16.80
C GLY A 120 -5.43 -26.85 -16.72
N TYR A 121 -5.65 -27.65 -15.67
CA TYR A 121 -5.08 -28.99 -15.50
C TYR A 121 -6.13 -30.12 -15.62
N CYS A 122 -7.33 -29.81 -16.14
CA CYS A 122 -8.33 -30.81 -16.53
C CYS A 122 -8.38 -30.97 -18.06
#